data_AF-A0A1U7W4L1-F1
#
_entry.id   AF-A0A1U7W4L1-F1
#
_cell.length_a   1.000
_cell.length_b   1.000
_cell.length_c   1.000
_cell.angle_alpha   90.00
_cell.angle_beta   90.00
_cell.angle_gamma   90.00
#
_symmetry.space_group_name_H-M   'P 1'
#
loop_
_entity.id
_entity.type
_entity.pdbx_description
1 polymer ?
#
loop_
_entity_poly.entity_id
_entity_poly.type
_entity_poly.pdbx_seq_one_letter_code
_entity_poly.pdbx_strand_id
1 'polypeptide(L)'
;MCFLSNGARARQSFSVCCILLYVGIEYLTVLLPLLHERDALCILSFSGVSFDETYPLYQSSSCPAIDVQFNCQLYDRPDTEYLKYRWKLANCELLRFNGLEFLLKMKGKTVMFVGDSLGRDQWESLICLISADVSKTQTQLSKS
;
A
#
# COMPACT_ATOMS: atom_id res chain seq x y z
N MET A 1 10.68 -7.25 -4.46
CA MET A 1 11.09 -8.52 -3.80
C MET A 1 10.13 -9.67 -4.06
N CYS A 2 10.64 -10.84 -4.49
CA CYS A 2 9.87 -12.06 -4.72
C CYS A 2 9.89 -12.93 -3.44
N PHE A 3 8.84 -12.90 -2.61
CA PHE A 3 8.79 -13.72 -1.40
C PHE A 3 7.42 -14.38 -1.13
N LEU A 4 7.51 -15.61 -0.62
CA LEU A 4 6.47 -16.42 0.02
C LEU A 4 6.55 -16.20 1.55
N SER A 5 5.42 -16.04 2.24
CA SER A 5 5.34 -15.71 3.68
C SER A 5 4.55 -16.76 4.46
N ASN A 6 4.88 -16.99 5.74
CA ASN A 6 3.90 -17.06 6.84
C ASN A 6 4.57 -17.18 8.23
N GLY A 7 3.97 -16.54 9.22
CA GLY A 7 4.19 -16.75 10.65
C GLY A 7 2.95 -16.32 11.45
N ALA A 8 2.79 -16.82 12.69
CA ALA A 8 2.08 -16.16 13.81
C ALA A 8 2.09 -17.02 15.10
N ARG A 9 1.93 -16.36 16.25
CA ARG A 9 1.89 -16.89 17.63
C ARG A 9 0.62 -16.42 18.37
N ALA A 10 0.25 -17.17 19.42
CA ALA A 10 -0.85 -17.09 20.41
C ALA A 10 -1.07 -15.71 21.13
N ARG A 11 -2.05 -15.42 22.03
CA ARG A 11 -2.92 -16.19 22.98
C ARG A 11 -3.98 -15.24 23.67
N GLN A 12 -5.12 -15.80 24.12
CA GLN A 12 -5.96 -15.52 25.34
C GLN A 12 -6.74 -14.19 25.62
N SER A 13 -7.78 -14.30 26.49
CA SER A 13 -9.07 -13.56 26.59
C SER A 13 -9.37 -13.02 28.00
N PHE A 14 -10.12 -11.90 28.17
CA PHE A 14 -10.70 -11.44 29.45
C PHE A 14 -12.06 -10.67 29.34
N SER A 15 -12.98 -11.09 30.23
CA SER A 15 -14.27 -10.59 30.78
C SER A 15 -14.88 -9.21 30.38
N VAL A 16 -16.20 -9.18 30.09
CA VAL A 16 -16.84 -8.24 29.14
C VAL A 16 -17.92 -7.28 29.69
N CYS A 17 -18.63 -7.54 30.80
CA CYS A 17 -19.97 -6.90 30.94
C CYS A 17 -20.00 -5.48 31.53
N CYS A 18 -19.14 -5.14 32.51
CA CYS A 18 -19.34 -3.95 33.35
C CYS A 18 -18.77 -2.63 32.79
N ILE A 19 -17.86 -2.68 31.83
CA ILE A 19 -17.23 -1.48 31.26
C ILE A 19 -18.18 -0.81 30.23
N LEU A 20 -19.21 -1.52 29.76
CA LEU A 20 -19.89 -1.20 28.51
C LEU A 20 -20.94 -0.09 28.57
N LEU A 21 -21.58 0.17 29.70
CA LEU A 21 -22.70 1.14 29.75
C LEU A 21 -22.25 2.58 30.06
N TYR A 22 -21.19 2.74 30.87
CA TYR A 22 -20.67 4.07 31.23
C TYR A 22 -19.81 4.68 30.11
N VAL A 23 -19.06 3.83 29.38
CA VAL A 23 -18.34 4.24 28.17
C VAL A 23 -19.31 4.66 27.07
N GLY A 24 -20.51 4.07 26.97
CA GLY A 24 -21.45 4.30 25.87
C GLY A 24 -21.95 5.75 25.72
N ILE A 25 -22.09 6.50 26.82
CA ILE A 25 -22.58 7.90 26.79
C ILE A 25 -21.47 8.87 26.37
N GLU A 26 -20.23 8.66 26.82
CA GLU A 26 -19.08 9.42 26.31
C GLU A 26 -18.71 9.03 24.88
N TYR A 27 -18.94 7.76 24.50
CA TYR A 27 -18.74 7.31 23.13
C TYR A 27 -19.66 8.05 22.16
N LEU A 28 -20.93 8.30 22.51
CA LEU A 28 -21.90 8.89 21.59
C LEU A 28 -21.58 10.37 21.26
N THR A 29 -21.11 11.14 22.23
CA THR A 29 -20.68 12.54 22.02
C THR A 29 -19.33 12.63 21.30
N VAL A 30 -18.48 11.61 21.41
CA VAL A 30 -17.27 11.43 20.58
C VAL A 30 -17.59 10.80 19.21
N LEU A 31 -18.73 10.12 19.03
CA LEU A 31 -19.08 9.40 17.80
C LEU A 31 -19.49 10.31 16.64
N LEU A 32 -19.97 11.52 16.93
CA LEU A 32 -20.38 12.45 15.87
C LEU A 32 -19.21 12.85 14.94
N PRO A 33 -17.98 13.09 15.45
CA PRO A 33 -16.79 13.21 14.60
C PRO A 33 -16.22 11.87 14.06
N LEU A 34 -16.73 10.69 14.49
CA LEU A 34 -16.31 9.35 14.04
C LEU A 34 -17.13 8.77 12.88
N LEU A 35 -17.82 9.60 12.08
CA LEU A 35 -18.17 9.22 10.70
C LEU A 35 -16.94 9.06 9.78
N HIS A 36 -15.74 8.93 10.35
CA HIS A 36 -14.47 8.66 9.67
C HIS A 36 -13.97 7.20 9.87
N GLU A 37 -14.66 6.36 10.65
CA GLU A 37 -14.19 4.98 10.94
C GLU A 37 -14.54 3.93 9.86
N ARG A 38 -15.50 4.21 8.95
CA ARG A 38 -15.83 3.23 7.91
C ARG A 38 -14.68 3.00 6.93
N ASP A 39 -13.90 4.02 6.63
CA ASP A 39 -12.81 3.94 5.66
C ASP A 39 -11.54 3.30 6.29
N ALA A 40 -11.33 3.48 7.60
CA ALA A 40 -10.20 2.91 8.32
C ALA A 40 -10.36 1.39 8.57
N LEU A 41 -11.54 0.93 9.00
CA LEU A 41 -11.85 -0.49 9.21
C LEU A 41 -11.66 -1.32 7.93
N CYS A 42 -11.93 -0.68 6.80
CA CYS A 42 -11.78 -1.20 5.46
C CYS A 42 -10.32 -1.51 5.12
N ILE A 43 -9.38 -0.60 5.42
CA ILE A 43 -7.94 -0.75 5.13
C ILE A 43 -7.30 -1.86 5.97
N LEU A 44 -7.74 -2.07 7.21
CA LEU A 44 -7.15 -3.06 8.12
C LEU A 44 -7.53 -4.52 7.81
N SER A 45 -8.54 -4.76 6.97
CA SER A 45 -9.11 -6.10 6.77
C SER A 45 -8.74 -6.69 5.41
N PHE A 46 -7.53 -7.27 5.31
CA PHE A 46 -7.13 -8.06 4.13
C PHE A 46 -8.02 -9.31 3.98
N SER A 47 -8.53 -9.55 2.78
CA SER A 47 -9.38 -10.72 2.47
C SER A 47 -8.73 -11.72 1.53
N GLY A 48 -7.68 -11.35 0.80
CA GLY A 48 -7.03 -12.23 -0.17
C GLY A 48 -6.45 -11.47 -1.36
N VAL A 49 -5.92 -12.20 -2.33
CA VAL A 49 -5.47 -11.63 -3.61
C VAL A 49 -6.53 -11.87 -4.68
N SER A 50 -6.69 -10.91 -5.59
CA SER A 50 -7.55 -11.06 -6.77
C SER A 50 -6.75 -10.75 -8.03
N PHE A 51 -7.10 -11.43 -9.12
CA PHE A 51 -6.49 -11.21 -10.43
C PHE A 51 -7.16 -10.01 -11.12
N ASP A 52 -6.36 -9.15 -11.74
CA ASP A 52 -6.81 -7.92 -12.41
C ASP A 52 -6.02 -7.70 -13.70
N GLU A 53 -6.72 -7.72 -14.85
CA GLU A 53 -6.08 -7.58 -16.17
C GLU A 53 -5.44 -6.20 -16.40
N THR A 54 -5.88 -5.18 -15.66
CA THR A 54 -5.40 -3.79 -15.80
C THR A 54 -4.06 -3.54 -15.12
N TYR A 55 -3.54 -4.53 -14.39
CA TYR A 55 -2.21 -4.52 -13.79
C TYR A 55 -1.15 -4.99 -14.81
N PRO A 56 0.16 -4.73 -14.60
CA PRO A 56 0.74 -3.93 -13.53
C PRO A 56 0.49 -2.43 -13.71
N LEU A 57 0.63 -1.66 -12.63
CA LEU A 57 0.49 -0.21 -12.63
C LEU A 57 1.66 0.51 -13.34
N TYR A 58 2.83 -0.13 -13.38
CA TYR A 58 4.01 0.35 -14.10
C TYR A 58 4.80 -0.84 -14.64
N GLN A 59 5.64 -0.59 -15.64
CA GLN A 59 6.58 -1.59 -16.16
C GLN A 59 7.96 -1.37 -15.52
N SER A 60 8.55 -2.41 -14.94
CA SER A 60 9.88 -2.31 -14.31
C SER A 60 10.94 -1.84 -15.30
N SER A 61 10.82 -2.23 -16.59
CA SER A 61 11.77 -1.85 -17.64
C SER A 61 11.74 -0.37 -18.01
N SER A 62 10.62 0.32 -17.77
CA SER A 62 10.45 1.73 -18.14
C SER A 62 10.76 2.70 -17.00
N CYS A 63 11.01 2.19 -15.79
CA CYS A 63 11.28 3.02 -14.62
C CYS A 63 12.78 3.13 -14.35
N PRO A 64 13.37 4.34 -14.33
CA PRO A 64 14.79 4.50 -14.04
C PRO A 64 15.15 4.37 -12.55
N ALA A 65 14.16 4.38 -11.66
CA ALA A 65 14.37 4.32 -10.21
C ALA A 65 14.57 2.90 -9.68
N ILE A 66 14.04 1.90 -10.38
CA ILE A 66 14.07 0.51 -9.92
C ILE A 66 15.43 -0.12 -10.19
N ASP A 67 15.97 -0.81 -9.20
CA ASP A 67 17.20 -1.58 -9.37
C ASP A 67 17.03 -2.71 -10.39
N VAL A 68 18.08 -2.95 -11.18
CA VAL A 68 18.07 -3.98 -12.23
C VAL A 68 17.74 -5.36 -11.66
N GLN A 69 18.16 -5.65 -10.42
CA GLN A 69 17.91 -6.89 -9.70
C GLN A 69 16.41 -7.18 -9.48
N PHE A 70 15.55 -6.16 -9.56
CA PHE A 70 14.10 -6.32 -9.43
C PHE A 70 13.36 -6.40 -10.76
N ASN A 71 14.08 -6.31 -11.89
CA ASN A 71 13.52 -6.56 -13.21
C ASN A 71 13.56 -8.06 -13.53
N CYS A 72 12.60 -8.83 -13.02
CA CYS A 72 12.58 -10.29 -13.21
C CYS A 72 12.51 -10.70 -14.69
N GLN A 73 11.86 -9.89 -15.54
CA GLN A 73 11.76 -10.15 -16.98
C GLN A 73 13.12 -10.02 -17.68
N LEU A 74 14.01 -9.18 -17.14
CA LEU A 74 15.40 -9.08 -17.63
C LEU A 74 16.21 -10.34 -17.34
N TYR A 75 15.86 -11.08 -16.28
CA TYR A 75 16.53 -12.31 -15.85
C TYR A 75 15.75 -13.56 -16.23
N ASP A 76 15.23 -13.59 -17.45
CA ASP A 76 14.61 -14.76 -18.09
C ASP A 76 13.41 -15.36 -17.36
N ARG A 77 12.69 -14.58 -16.54
CA ARG A 77 11.37 -15.01 -16.04
C ARG A 77 10.33 -14.74 -17.14
N PRO A 78 9.74 -15.79 -17.78
CA PRO A 78 8.86 -15.60 -18.92
C PRO A 78 7.39 -15.38 -18.52
N ASP A 79 6.99 -15.79 -17.32
CA ASP A 79 5.62 -15.61 -16.84
C ASP A 79 5.40 -14.16 -16.41
N THR A 80 4.26 -13.57 -16.75
CA THR A 80 3.88 -12.20 -16.34
C THR A 80 2.64 -12.17 -15.43
N GLU A 81 2.00 -13.32 -15.21
CA GLU A 81 0.75 -13.43 -14.45
C GLU A 81 0.91 -12.97 -13.00
N TYR A 82 2.10 -13.14 -12.42
CA TYR A 82 2.40 -12.66 -11.07
C TYR A 82 2.25 -11.14 -10.91
N LEU A 83 2.36 -10.37 -12.00
CA LEU A 83 2.19 -8.92 -12.00
C LEU A 83 0.72 -8.50 -11.99
N LYS A 84 -0.20 -9.42 -12.26
CA LYS A 84 -1.66 -9.17 -12.38
C LYS A 84 -2.42 -9.29 -11.07
N TYR A 85 -1.75 -9.70 -9.99
CA TYR A 85 -2.40 -9.83 -8.68
C TYR A 85 -2.46 -8.49 -7.94
N ARG A 86 -3.64 -8.19 -7.40
CA ARG A 86 -3.88 -7.07 -6.50
C ARG A 86 -4.39 -7.55 -5.15
N TRP A 87 -4.17 -6.73 -4.13
CA TRP A 87 -4.74 -6.94 -2.80
C TRP A 87 -6.25 -6.71 -2.83
N LYS A 88 -7.02 -7.64 -2.25
CA LYS A 88 -8.48 -7.53 -2.06
C LYS A 88 -8.78 -7.35 -0.58
N LEU A 89 -9.50 -6.28 -0.25
CA LEU A 89 -9.99 -6.01 1.09
C LEU A 89 -11.35 -6.70 1.30
N ALA A 90 -11.70 -7.00 2.55
CA ALA A 90 -12.91 -7.76 2.87
C ALA A 90 -14.20 -7.01 2.53
N ASN A 91 -14.23 -5.70 2.80
CA ASN A 91 -15.47 -4.93 2.83
C ASN A 91 -15.42 -3.65 1.96
N CYS A 92 -14.39 -3.50 1.12
CA CYS A 92 -14.24 -2.33 0.26
C CYS A 92 -13.37 -2.60 -0.97
N GLU A 93 -13.46 -1.68 -1.93
CA GLU A 93 -12.58 -1.64 -3.08
C GLU A 93 -11.46 -0.63 -2.84
N LEU A 94 -10.21 -1.08 -2.98
CA LEU A 94 -9.07 -0.17 -3.05
C LEU A 94 -9.17 0.68 -4.31
N LEU A 95 -9.18 2.00 -4.13
CA LEU A 95 -9.04 2.94 -5.24
C LEU A 95 -7.70 2.71 -5.94
N ARG A 96 -7.70 2.82 -7.26
CA ARG A 96 -6.46 2.74 -8.06
C ARG A 96 -5.55 3.90 -7.68
N PHE A 97 -4.24 3.63 -7.60
CA PHE A 97 -3.26 4.68 -7.35
C PHE A 97 -3.35 5.76 -8.45
N ASN A 98 -3.25 7.01 -8.02
CA ASN A 98 -3.18 8.17 -8.90
C ASN A 98 -1.99 9.03 -8.48
N GLY A 99 -0.93 9.03 -9.29
CA GLY A 99 0.30 9.75 -9.04
C GLY A 99 0.12 11.26 -8.98
N LEU A 100 -0.79 11.83 -9.78
CA LEU A 100 -1.08 13.26 -9.75
C LEU A 100 -1.73 13.68 -8.43
N GLU A 101 -2.75 12.94 -7.99
CA GLU A 101 -3.42 13.21 -6.71
C GLU A 101 -2.47 13.04 -5.53
N PHE A 102 -1.61 12.01 -5.58
CA PHE A 102 -0.56 11.82 -4.58
C PHE A 102 0.38 13.03 -4.51
N LEU A 103 0.91 13.49 -5.64
CA LEU A 103 1.81 14.64 -5.68
C LEU A 103 1.13 15.93 -5.19
N LEU A 104 -0.15 16.13 -5.52
CA LEU A 104 -0.92 17.28 -5.01
C LEU A 104 -1.06 17.23 -3.48
N LYS A 105 -1.36 16.06 -2.91
CA LYS A 105 -1.47 15.85 -1.45
C LYS A 105 -0.14 15.99 -0.71
N MET A 106 0.96 15.67 -1.39
CA MET A 106 2.33 15.76 -0.86
C MET A 106 3.04 17.08 -1.17
N LYS A 107 2.38 18.03 -1.83
CA LYS A 107 2.97 19.34 -2.12
C LYS A 107 3.41 20.05 -0.83
N GLY A 108 4.69 20.44 -0.78
CA GLY A 108 5.29 21.10 0.38
C GLY A 108 5.60 20.17 1.56
N LYS A 109 5.46 18.85 1.38
CA LYS A 109 5.78 17.83 2.38
C LYS A 109 6.95 16.97 1.90
N THR A 110 7.72 16.47 2.85
CA THR A 110 8.80 15.52 2.59
C THR A 110 8.40 14.14 3.10
N VAL A 111 8.54 13.12 2.26
CA VAL A 111 8.34 11.71 2.63
C VAL A 111 9.71 11.06 2.79
N MET A 112 9.91 10.34 3.89
CA MET A 112 11.14 9.58 4.14
C MET A 112 10.77 8.14 4.45
N PHE A 113 11.42 7.20 3.77
CA PHE A 113 11.35 5.78 4.06
C PHE A 113 12.51 5.42 4.99
N VAL A 114 12.20 4.92 6.18
CA VAL A 114 13.20 4.54 7.19
C VAL A 114 13.08 3.03 7.42
N GLY A 115 14.16 2.30 7.16
CA GLY A 115 14.16 0.85 7.30
C GLY A 115 15.40 0.21 6.69
N ASP A 116 15.29 -1.10 6.45
CA ASP A 116 16.28 -1.91 5.75
C ASP A 116 16.09 -1.83 4.22
N SER A 117 16.55 -2.85 3.50
CA SER A 117 16.36 -2.96 2.05
C SER A 117 14.88 -2.92 1.64
N LEU A 118 13.94 -3.36 2.49
CA LEU A 118 12.52 -3.29 2.17
C LEU A 118 12.02 -1.84 2.08
N GLY A 119 12.57 -0.94 2.90
CA GLY A 119 12.25 0.49 2.81
C GLY A 119 12.70 1.10 1.49
N ARG A 120 13.85 0.65 0.97
CA ARG A 120 14.36 1.04 -0.35
C ARG A 120 13.45 0.51 -1.46
N ASP A 121 13.08 -0.76 -1.42
CA ASP A 121 12.15 -1.38 -2.39
C ASP A 121 10.80 -0.64 -2.47
N GLN A 122 10.27 -0.22 -1.32
CA GLN A 122 9.04 0.57 -1.23
C GLN A 122 9.18 1.94 -1.87
N TRP A 123 10.28 2.64 -1.58
CA TRP A 123 10.59 3.94 -2.20
C TRP A 123 10.72 3.82 -3.72
N GLU A 124 11.49 2.86 -4.23
CA GLU A 124 11.65 2.63 -5.67
C GLU A 124 10.30 2.36 -6.34
N SER A 125 9.50 1.48 -5.75
CA SER A 125 8.16 1.17 -6.26
C SER A 125 7.25 2.39 -6.32
N LEU A 126 7.27 3.25 -5.29
CA LEU A 126 6.48 4.48 -5.26
C LEU A 126 6.92 5.46 -6.35
N ILE A 127 8.22 5.65 -6.54
CA ILE A 127 8.72 6.55 -7.58
C ILE A 127 8.34 6.05 -8.97
N CYS A 128 8.37 4.74 -9.21
CA CYS A 128 7.91 4.17 -10.47
C CYS A 128 6.41 4.35 -10.73
N LEU A 129 5.59 4.20 -9.69
CA LEU A 129 4.15 4.48 -9.79
C LEU A 129 3.88 5.94 -10.16
N ILE A 130 4.57 6.87 -9.52
CA ILE A 130 4.43 8.31 -9.80
C ILE A 130 4.92 8.62 -11.22
N SER A 131 6.06 8.07 -11.62
CA SER A 131 6.65 8.30 -12.94
C SER A 131 5.80 7.73 -14.08
N ALA A 132 5.07 6.64 -13.84
CA ALA A 132 4.16 6.05 -14.83
C ALA A 132 2.95 6.96 -15.10
N ASP A 133 2.39 7.58 -14.06
CA ASP A 133 1.25 8.49 -14.19
C ASP A 133 1.65 9.90 -14.62
N VAL A 134 2.83 10.37 -14.22
CA VAL A 134 3.28 11.77 -14.37
C VAL A 134 4.64 11.84 -15.07
N SER A 135 4.67 11.39 -16.33
CA SER A 135 5.90 11.25 -17.14
C SER A 135 6.56 12.56 -17.59
N LYS A 136 5.89 13.72 -17.44
CA LYS A 136 6.37 15.03 -17.96
C LYS A 136 7.02 15.94 -16.93
N THR A 137 7.15 15.50 -15.67
CA THR A 137 7.66 16.36 -14.60
C THR A 137 9.17 16.23 -14.46
N GLN A 138 9.87 17.37 -14.40
CA GLN A 138 11.30 17.41 -14.13
C GLN A 138 11.58 16.80 -12.75
N THR A 139 12.26 15.66 -12.73
CA THR A 139 12.54 14.90 -11.51
C THR A 139 14.06 14.75 -11.36
N GLN A 140 14.58 15.08 -10.17
CA GLN A 140 15.98 14.79 -9.83
C GLN A 140 16.00 13.52 -8.98
N LEU A 141 16.60 12.46 -9.50
CA LEU A 141 16.85 11.24 -8.75
C LEU A 141 18.33 11.19 -8.36
N SER A 142 18.58 11.07 -7.06
CA SER A 142 19.90 10.76 -6.51
C SER A 142 19.78 9.52 -5.65
N LYS A 143 20.55 8.48 -5.97
CA LYS A 143 20.66 7.26 -5.17
C LYS A 143 21.98 7.30 -4.40
N SER A 144 21.91 7.12 -3.08
CA SER A 144 23.06 7.09 -2.16
C SER A 144 23.57 5.68 -1.92
#